data_AF-A0A257L1M4-F1
#
_entry.id   AF-A0A257L1M4-F1
#
_cell.length_a   1.000
_cell.length_b   1.000
_cell.length_c   1.000
_cell.angle_alpha   90.00
_cell.angle_beta   90.00
_cell.angle_gamma   90.00
#
_symmetry.space_group_name_H-M   'P 1'
#
loop_
_entity.id
_entity.type
_entity.pdbx_description
1 polymer ?
#
loop_
_entity_poly.entity_id
_entity_poly.type
_entity_poly.pdbx_seq_one_letter_code
_entity_poly.pdbx_strand_id
1 'polypeptide(L)'
;MAEMYKQKFGSLDSYIVRLDKLCSQIFSIAFVLVLFSIMMAFLYLLGFVATIGFKTYLPTIYEKTKPIFLVLFGLVWLFSMAIMVAGYNEKYREKPIIKRLYKGVIEKSTFLYMGMYKPVQYINFTFGSNMPHKKYFKSVIIIGLIFFTISMGIYATKLLEHAGIPMMESRNYFSSGSVEYKINSGYYDSQRGEMEQIPEASIQSDVIQDPFLKLFINYSKYLDEDLSKICKEPIFADSLRNSQKRPLRDKARIDCMTEYFQITLNDSTISSTEFFFEETAQAKGIKSYLSTEKCKIGRNTLFIKTLQTDSLPKKVWGDYVAIPFWFSKD
;
A
#
# COMPACT_ATOMS: atom_id res chain seq x y z
N MET A 1 29.67 58.08 11.50
CA MET A 1 28.92 57.14 10.64
C MET A 1 29.77 55.92 10.26
N ALA A 2 30.88 56.08 9.53
CA ALA A 2 31.74 54.95 9.13
C ALA A 2 32.28 54.11 10.30
N GLU A 3 32.69 54.72 11.42
CA GLU A 3 33.14 53.99 12.62
C GLU A 3 32.01 53.23 13.33
N MET A 4 30.79 53.80 13.38
CA MET A 4 29.60 53.11 13.89
C MET A 4 29.24 51.90 13.01
N TYR A 5 29.35 52.02 11.69
CA TYR A 5 29.16 50.89 10.78
C TYR A 5 30.25 49.82 10.96
N LYS A 6 31.51 50.23 11.17
CA LYS A 6 32.62 49.31 11.42
C LYS A 6 32.51 48.58 12.76
N GLN A 7 31.99 49.23 13.81
CA GLN A 7 31.68 48.58 15.09
C GLN A 7 30.49 47.60 14.99
N LYS A 8 29.45 47.95 14.24
CA LYS A 8 28.22 47.14 14.15
C LYS A 8 28.34 45.95 13.20
N PHE A 9 29.09 46.08 12.10
CA PHE A 9 29.20 45.06 11.06
C PHE A 9 30.61 44.41 10.97
N GLY A 10 31.63 45.00 11.60
CA GLY A 10 33.03 44.58 11.49
C GLY A 10 33.71 45.16 10.24
N SER A 11 34.93 44.69 9.92
CA SER A 11 35.58 45.02 8.65
C SER A 11 34.91 44.31 7.49
N LEU A 12 34.97 44.91 6.28
CA LEU A 12 34.44 44.29 5.06
C LEU A 12 35.02 42.89 4.84
N ASP A 13 36.32 42.70 5.08
CA ASP A 13 36.98 41.39 4.97
C ASP A 13 36.39 40.37 5.95
N SER A 14 36.15 40.78 7.21
CA SER A 14 35.54 39.91 8.21
C SER A 14 34.09 39.57 7.88
N TYR A 15 33.39 40.43 7.15
CA TYR A 15 32.03 40.20 6.67
C TYR A 15 32.04 39.22 5.50
N ILE A 16 32.95 39.40 4.53
CA ILE A 16 33.14 38.49 3.39
C ILE A 16 33.46 37.07 3.89
N VAL A 17 34.37 36.92 4.85
CA VAL A 17 34.70 35.61 5.44
C VAL A 17 33.52 34.98 6.18
N ARG A 18 32.69 35.79 6.86
CA ARG A 18 31.47 35.29 7.53
C ARG A 18 30.41 34.86 6.52
N LEU A 19 30.24 35.63 5.45
CA LEU A 19 29.30 35.33 4.37
C LEU A 19 29.70 34.06 3.62
N ASP A 20 30.99 33.91 3.27
CA ASP A 20 31.52 32.72 2.63
C ASP A 20 31.31 31.45 3.48
N LYS A 21 31.55 31.55 4.79
CA LYS A 21 31.25 30.44 5.73
C LYS A 21 29.77 30.11 5.77
N LEU A 22 28.88 31.09 5.79
CA LEU A 22 27.43 30.89 5.78
C LEU A 22 26.97 30.25 4.46
N CYS A 23 27.43 30.75 3.32
CA CYS A 23 27.14 30.20 2.00
C CYS A 23 27.61 28.74 1.89
N SER A 24 28.86 28.46 2.27
CA SER A 24 29.41 27.10 2.29
C SER A 24 28.63 26.16 3.22
N GLN A 25 28.16 26.68 4.36
CA GLN A 25 27.32 25.93 5.29
C GLN A 25 25.95 25.59 4.71
N ILE A 26 25.24 26.58 4.15
CA ILE A 26 23.93 26.40 3.54
C ILE A 26 24.02 25.41 2.37
N PHE A 27 25.03 25.58 1.52
CA PHE A 27 25.28 24.69 0.38
C PHE A 27 25.51 23.25 0.84
N SER A 28 26.35 23.05 1.86
CA SER A 28 26.64 21.71 2.41
C SER A 28 25.39 21.06 3.03
N ILE A 29 24.59 21.81 3.79
CA ILE A 29 23.32 21.31 4.37
C ILE A 29 22.37 20.90 3.25
N ALA A 30 22.16 21.77 2.25
CA ALA A 30 21.27 21.49 1.13
C ALA A 30 21.72 20.22 0.39
N PHE A 31 23.02 20.07 0.12
CA PHE A 31 23.53 18.90 -0.57
C PHE A 31 23.39 17.62 0.26
N VAL A 32 23.66 17.66 1.57
CA VAL A 32 23.41 16.52 2.47
C VAL A 32 21.93 16.14 2.48
N LEU A 33 21.03 17.11 2.54
CA LEU A 33 19.58 16.87 2.50
C LEU A 33 19.14 16.23 1.18
N VAL A 34 19.68 16.69 0.04
CA VAL A 34 19.41 16.11 -1.28
C VAL A 34 19.92 14.67 -1.35
N LEU A 35 21.18 14.43 -0.97
CA LEU A 35 21.74 13.08 -0.94
C LEU A 35 20.95 12.15 -0.02
N PHE A 36 20.55 12.64 1.15
CA PHE A 36 19.73 11.89 2.09
C PHE A 36 18.35 11.58 1.51
N SER A 37 17.74 12.54 0.80
CA SER A 37 16.44 12.36 0.13
C SER A 37 16.51 11.31 -0.98
N ILE A 38 17.57 11.33 -1.80
CA ILE A 38 17.81 10.31 -2.85
C ILE A 38 17.99 8.93 -2.21
N MET A 39 18.80 8.85 -1.15
CA MET A 39 19.03 7.60 -0.41
C MET A 39 17.71 7.05 0.16
N MET A 40 16.91 7.90 0.80
CA MET A 40 15.59 7.52 1.34
C MET A 40 14.63 7.07 0.24
N ALA A 41 14.58 7.77 -0.89
CA ALA A 41 13.73 7.39 -2.01
C ALA A 41 14.10 5.99 -2.55
N PHE A 42 15.39 5.70 -2.68
CA PHE A 42 15.85 4.40 -3.14
C PHE A 42 15.60 3.28 -2.11
N LEU A 43 15.85 3.53 -0.82
CA LEU A 43 15.51 2.59 0.25
C LEU A 43 14.01 2.30 0.30
N TYR A 44 13.17 3.33 0.11
CA TYR A 44 11.73 3.19 0.04
C TYR A 44 11.31 2.35 -1.18
N LEU A 45 11.89 2.62 -2.35
CA LEU A 45 11.64 1.83 -3.57
C LEU A 45 12.02 0.35 -3.37
N LEU A 46 13.21 0.09 -2.81
CA LEU A 46 13.68 -1.27 -2.56
C LEU A 46 12.77 -1.99 -1.55
N GLY A 47 12.41 -1.31 -0.45
CA GLY A 47 11.46 -1.83 0.53
C GLY A 47 10.08 -2.11 -0.06
N PHE A 48 9.59 -1.23 -0.94
CA PHE A 48 8.32 -1.39 -1.64
C PHE A 48 8.33 -2.60 -2.58
N VAL A 49 9.34 -2.72 -3.43
CA VAL A 49 9.52 -3.86 -4.34
C VAL A 49 9.64 -5.16 -3.55
N ALA A 50 10.44 -5.18 -2.48
CA ALA A 50 10.57 -6.33 -1.60
C ALA A 50 9.23 -6.71 -0.96
N THR A 51 8.48 -5.73 -0.46
CA THR A 51 7.18 -5.95 0.18
C THR A 51 6.15 -6.50 -0.80
N ILE A 52 6.04 -5.92 -2.00
CA ILE A 52 5.13 -6.41 -3.03
C ILE A 52 5.54 -7.81 -3.48
N GLY A 53 6.84 -8.05 -3.72
CA GLY A 53 7.34 -9.38 -4.07
C GLY A 53 6.98 -10.41 -3.01
N PHE A 54 7.27 -10.12 -1.74
CA PHE A 54 6.97 -11.02 -0.63
C PHE A 54 5.47 -11.29 -0.49
N LYS A 55 4.64 -10.25 -0.59
CA LYS A 55 3.18 -10.38 -0.56
C LYS A 55 2.65 -11.20 -1.74
N THR A 56 3.22 -11.02 -2.93
CA THR A 56 2.77 -11.69 -4.16
C THR A 56 3.12 -13.17 -4.18
N TYR A 57 4.34 -13.53 -3.75
CA TYR A 57 4.82 -14.91 -3.84
C TYR A 57 4.60 -15.72 -2.55
N LEU A 58 4.49 -15.06 -1.39
CA LEU A 58 4.37 -15.70 -0.07
C LEU A 58 3.34 -14.99 0.84
N PRO A 59 2.06 -14.89 0.42
CA PRO A 59 1.04 -14.07 1.10
C PRO A 59 0.77 -14.53 2.55
N THR A 60 0.67 -15.83 2.78
CA THR A 60 0.36 -16.40 4.10
C THR A 60 1.49 -16.19 5.12
N ILE A 61 2.74 -16.24 4.66
CA ILE A 61 3.92 -15.95 5.49
C ILE A 61 4.02 -14.46 5.77
N TYR A 62 3.77 -13.62 4.77
CA TYR A 62 3.81 -12.16 4.88
C TYR A 62 2.88 -11.66 5.99
N GLU A 63 1.60 -12.07 5.99
CA GLU A 63 0.63 -11.60 6.98
C GLU A 63 1.00 -12.02 8.43
N LYS A 64 1.52 -13.23 8.62
CA LYS A 64 1.96 -13.71 9.95
C LYS A 64 3.23 -13.03 10.45
N THR A 65 4.15 -12.71 9.54
CA THR A 65 5.50 -12.20 9.91
C THR A 65 5.57 -10.68 9.95
N LYS A 66 4.68 -9.97 9.24
CA LYS A 66 4.60 -8.49 9.23
C LYS A 66 4.66 -7.84 10.61
N PRO A 67 3.85 -8.22 11.62
CA PRO A 67 3.91 -7.58 12.94
C PRO A 67 5.25 -7.82 13.65
N ILE A 68 5.84 -9.01 13.47
CA ILE A 68 7.16 -9.35 14.05
C ILE A 68 8.26 -8.47 13.43
N PHE A 69 8.25 -8.32 12.11
CA PHE A 69 9.20 -7.45 11.41
C PHE A 69 9.08 -5.98 11.85
N LEU A 70 7.86 -5.47 12.03
CA LEU A 70 7.64 -4.09 12.51
C LEU A 70 8.19 -3.88 13.93
N VAL A 71 7.91 -4.81 14.85
CA VAL A 71 8.42 -4.73 16.23
C VAL A 71 9.95 -4.83 16.26
N LEU A 72 10.52 -5.80 15.53
CA LEU A 72 11.97 -5.99 15.47
C LEU A 72 12.67 -4.76 14.87
N PHE A 73 12.13 -4.19 13.79
CA PHE A 73 12.65 -2.98 13.18
C PHE A 73 12.60 -1.79 14.15
N GLY A 74 11.48 -1.61 14.86
CA GLY A 74 11.35 -0.58 15.89
C GLY A 74 12.37 -0.74 17.03
N LEU A 75 12.61 -1.96 17.50
CA LEU A 75 13.60 -2.25 18.55
C LEU A 75 15.04 -1.98 18.08
N VAL A 76 15.40 -2.41 16.87
CA VAL A 76 16.72 -2.13 16.28
C VAL A 76 16.93 -0.62 16.15
N TRP A 77 15.90 0.11 15.72
CA TRP A 77 15.95 1.56 15.59
C TRP A 77 16.15 2.24 16.95
N LEU A 78 15.35 1.91 17.96
CA LEU A 78 15.50 2.45 19.32
C LEU A 78 16.88 2.15 19.91
N PHE A 79 17.38 0.92 19.72
CA PHE A 79 18.71 0.53 20.15
C PHE A 79 19.81 1.36 19.49
N SER A 80 19.70 1.58 18.17
CA SER A 80 20.65 2.43 17.43
C SER A 80 20.66 3.88 17.92
N MET A 81 19.49 4.43 18.24
CA MET A 81 19.35 5.78 18.78
C MET A 81 19.97 5.88 20.18
N ALA A 82 19.71 4.90 21.05
CA ALA A 82 20.29 4.84 22.39
C ALA A 82 21.82 4.80 22.36
N ILE A 83 22.42 4.02 21.45
CA ILE A 83 23.88 3.99 21.25
C ILE A 83 24.40 5.34 20.75
N MET A 84 23.69 5.99 19.83
CA MET A 84 24.10 7.29 19.29
C MET A 84 24.08 8.38 20.38
N VAL A 85 23.03 8.41 21.21
CA VAL A 85 22.90 9.33 22.36
C VAL A 85 23.98 9.04 23.42
N ALA A 86 24.23 7.76 23.72
CA ALA A 86 25.29 7.37 24.64
C ALA A 86 26.69 7.74 24.10
N GLY A 87 26.91 7.66 22.79
CA GLY A 87 28.15 8.08 22.12
C GLY A 87 28.37 9.59 22.10
N TYR A 88 27.30 10.40 22.18
CA TYR A 88 27.38 11.86 22.25
C TYR A 88 27.90 12.36 23.61
N ASN A 89 27.55 11.67 24.69
CA ASN A 89 27.92 12.09 26.04
C ASN A 89 29.35 11.62 26.37
N GLU A 90 30.27 12.57 26.58
CA GLU A 90 31.68 12.34 26.87
C GLU A 90 31.88 11.31 28.00
N LYS A 91 31.01 11.32 29.02
CA LYS A 91 31.05 10.38 30.16
C LYS A 91 30.84 8.91 29.76
N TYR A 92 30.04 8.65 28.74
CA TYR A 92 29.67 7.27 28.33
C TYR A 92 30.47 6.80 27.12
N ARG A 93 30.95 7.72 26.28
CA ARG A 93 31.74 7.44 25.08
C ARG A 93 33.05 6.70 25.38
N GLU A 94 33.68 6.97 26.52
CA GLU A 94 34.97 6.36 26.88
C GLU A 94 34.83 4.92 27.40
N LYS A 95 33.61 4.47 27.73
CA LYS A 95 33.39 3.10 28.18
C LYS A 95 33.67 2.11 27.04
N PRO A 96 34.44 1.02 27.29
CA PRO A 96 34.91 0.11 26.24
C PRO A 96 33.77 -0.58 25.47
N ILE A 97 32.67 -0.89 26.17
CA ILE A 97 31.48 -1.52 25.58
C ILE A 97 30.77 -0.55 24.64
N ILE A 98 30.52 0.70 25.07
CA ILE A 98 29.86 1.72 24.26
C ILE A 98 30.70 2.05 23.03
N LYS A 99 32.02 2.21 23.20
CA LYS A 99 32.94 2.45 22.08
C LYS A 99 32.90 1.34 21.03
N ARG A 100 32.88 0.06 21.46
CA ARG A 100 32.77 -1.10 20.57
C ARG A 100 31.43 -1.13 19.84
N LEU A 101 30.32 -0.92 20.56
CA LEU A 101 28.97 -0.91 19.99
C LEU A 101 28.79 0.26 19.01
N TYR A 102 29.22 1.46 19.38
CA TYR A 102 29.17 2.65 18.53
C TYR A 102 29.96 2.46 17.23
N LYS A 103 31.19 1.93 17.32
CA LYS A 103 31.99 1.59 16.14
C LYS A 103 31.31 0.55 15.25
N GLY A 104 30.77 -0.53 15.84
CA GLY A 104 30.09 -1.59 15.10
C GLY A 104 28.80 -1.12 14.42
N VAL A 105 28.01 -0.26 15.06
CA VAL A 105 26.83 0.36 14.46
C VAL A 105 27.22 1.22 13.28
N ILE A 106 28.23 2.09 13.41
CA ILE A 106 28.69 2.94 12.30
C ILE A 106 29.16 2.11 11.13
N GLU A 107 30.09 1.17 11.35
CA GLU A 107 30.69 0.37 10.28
C GLU A 107 29.63 -0.43 9.53
N LYS A 108 28.69 -1.08 10.23
CA LYS A 108 27.60 -1.84 9.59
C LYS A 108 26.55 -0.95 8.95
N SER A 109 26.27 0.23 9.51
CA SER A 109 25.34 1.19 8.92
C SER A 109 25.84 1.78 7.60
N THR A 110 27.14 1.69 7.30
CA THR A 110 27.73 2.13 6.02
C THR A 110 27.01 1.55 4.81
N PHE A 111 26.50 0.31 4.91
CA PHE A 111 25.71 -0.32 3.84
C PHE A 111 24.42 0.44 3.54
N LEU A 112 23.75 1.00 4.56
CA LEU A 112 22.53 1.79 4.39
C LEU A 112 22.76 3.05 3.54
N TYR A 113 24.00 3.55 3.51
CA TYR A 113 24.38 4.66 2.65
C TYR A 113 24.59 4.27 1.18
N MET A 114 24.48 2.98 0.82
CA MET A 114 24.52 2.48 -0.57
C MET A 114 25.68 3.05 -1.40
N GLY A 115 26.87 3.10 -0.81
CA GLY A 115 28.08 3.65 -1.44
C GLY A 115 28.25 5.16 -1.34
N MET A 116 27.22 5.90 -0.92
CA MET A 116 27.25 7.35 -0.73
C MET A 116 27.89 7.80 0.61
N TYR A 117 28.33 6.86 1.45
CA TYR A 117 28.95 7.16 2.74
C TYR A 117 30.12 8.12 2.61
N LYS A 118 31.04 7.88 1.66
CA LYS A 118 32.23 8.72 1.47
C LYS A 118 31.84 10.16 1.09
N PRO A 119 31.04 10.42 0.03
CA PRO A 119 30.55 11.77 -0.28
C PRO A 119 29.89 12.47 0.91
N VAL A 120 28.98 11.78 1.61
CA VAL A 120 28.26 12.35 2.77
C VAL A 120 29.22 12.72 3.90
N GLN A 121 30.20 11.87 4.21
CA GLN A 121 31.19 12.16 5.25
C GLN A 121 32.11 13.32 4.86
N TYR A 122 32.55 13.43 3.61
CA TYR A 122 33.36 14.58 3.15
C TYR A 122 32.62 15.90 3.30
N ILE A 123 31.33 15.94 2.97
CA ILE A 123 30.51 17.14 3.13
C ILE A 123 30.32 17.44 4.62
N ASN A 124 30.06 16.42 5.45
CA ASN A 124 29.97 16.58 6.90
C ASN A 124 31.28 17.09 7.53
N PHE A 125 32.45 16.65 7.06
CA PHE A 125 33.74 17.17 7.53
C PHE A 125 34.00 18.62 7.08
N THR A 126 33.58 18.96 5.85
CA THR A 126 33.64 20.33 5.33
C THR A 126 32.75 21.27 6.16
N PHE A 127 31.58 20.79 6.58
CA PHE A 127 30.68 21.54 7.44
C PHE A 127 31.18 21.61 8.90
N GLY A 128 31.71 20.50 9.42
CA GLY A 128 32.25 20.39 10.78
C GLY A 128 33.51 21.22 11.03
N SER A 129 34.32 21.47 10.01
CA SER A 129 35.50 22.35 10.11
C SER A 129 35.13 23.84 10.21
N ASN A 130 33.96 24.23 9.69
CA ASN A 130 33.48 25.61 9.69
C ASN A 130 32.58 25.96 10.90
N MET A 131 32.30 25.01 11.78
CA MET A 131 31.46 25.20 12.98
C MET A 131 32.12 24.63 14.24
N PRO A 132 31.92 25.26 15.41
CA PRO A 132 32.28 24.64 16.68
C PRO A 132 31.57 23.29 16.85
N HIS A 133 32.31 22.24 17.24
CA HIS A 133 31.82 20.86 17.33
C HIS A 133 30.49 20.71 18.08
N LYS A 134 30.30 21.44 19.20
CA LYS A 134 29.05 21.44 19.97
C LYS A 134 27.86 22.04 19.20
N LYS A 135 28.09 23.11 18.42
CA LYS A 135 27.05 23.74 17.59
C LYS A 135 26.70 22.86 16.38
N TYR A 136 27.70 22.21 15.79
CA TYR A 136 27.51 21.25 14.71
C TYR A 136 26.57 20.12 15.12
N PHE A 137 26.91 19.36 16.18
CA PHE A 137 26.11 18.24 16.64
C PHE A 137 24.70 18.65 17.06
N LYS A 138 24.56 19.78 17.76
CA LYS A 138 23.24 20.31 18.13
C LYS A 138 22.37 20.59 16.89
N SER A 139 22.95 21.20 15.85
CA SER A 139 22.25 21.52 14.61
C SER A 139 21.83 20.27 13.86
N VAL A 140 22.71 19.28 13.74
CA VAL A 140 22.41 17.98 13.11
C VAL A 140 21.31 17.23 13.87
N ILE A 141 21.35 17.22 15.20
CA ILE A 141 20.30 16.58 16.03
C ILE A 141 18.96 17.28 15.83
N ILE A 142 18.92 18.61 15.85
CA ILE A 142 17.67 19.38 15.67
C ILE A 142 17.09 19.15 14.27
N ILE A 143 17.91 19.28 13.22
CA ILE A 143 17.48 19.04 11.83
C ILE A 143 16.98 17.61 11.68
N GLY A 144 17.71 16.63 12.23
CA GLY A 144 17.32 15.22 12.22
C GLY A 144 15.99 14.98 12.94
N LEU A 145 15.77 15.61 14.10
CA LEU A 145 14.51 15.52 14.86
C LEU A 145 13.33 16.11 14.09
N ILE A 146 13.51 17.30 13.48
CA ILE A 146 12.47 17.94 12.66
C ILE A 146 12.14 17.05 11.47
N PHE A 147 13.15 16.62 10.72
CA PHE A 147 12.97 15.76 9.55
C PHE A 147 12.30 14.43 9.90
N PHE A 148 12.70 13.81 11.02
CA PHE A 148 12.11 12.58 11.51
C PHE A 148 10.64 12.79 11.92
N THR A 149 10.34 13.86 12.64
CA THR A 149 8.96 14.16 13.08
C THR A 149 8.04 14.38 11.88
N ILE A 150 8.50 15.11 10.86
CA ILE A 150 7.75 15.33 9.62
C ILE A 150 7.56 13.99 8.88
N SER A 151 8.63 13.24 8.66
CA SER A 151 8.59 11.96 7.95
C SER A 151 7.69 10.93 8.66
N MET A 152 7.80 10.80 9.98
CA MET A 152 6.95 9.92 10.78
C MET A 152 5.51 10.40 10.82
N GLY A 153 5.27 11.71 10.84
CA GLY A 153 3.92 12.28 10.72
C GLY A 153 3.27 11.86 9.41
N ILE A 154 3.95 12.04 8.29
CA ILE A 154 3.48 11.62 6.96
C ILE A 154 3.25 10.11 6.91
N TYR A 155 4.19 9.31 7.42
CA TYR A 155 4.05 7.86 7.45
C TYR A 155 2.87 7.41 8.31
N ALA A 156 2.72 7.96 9.51
CA ALA A 156 1.61 7.66 10.41
C ALA A 156 0.27 8.04 9.78
N THR A 157 0.17 9.19 9.10
CA THR A 157 -1.04 9.56 8.37
C THR A 157 -1.40 8.54 7.29
N LYS A 158 -0.42 8.06 6.51
CA LYS A 158 -0.66 7.06 5.46
C LYS A 158 -1.01 5.69 6.04
N LEU A 159 -0.37 5.30 7.14
CA LEU A 159 -0.68 4.06 7.85
C LEU A 159 -2.11 4.08 8.39
N LEU A 160 -2.53 5.20 9.01
CA LEU A 160 -3.85 5.37 9.57
C LEU A 160 -4.93 5.47 8.48
N GLU A 161 -4.66 6.16 7.36
CA GLU A 161 -5.53 6.14 6.17
C GLU A 161 -5.74 4.71 5.65
N HIS A 162 -4.68 3.91 5.54
CA HIS A 162 -4.81 2.49 5.16
C HIS A 162 -5.56 1.65 6.20
N ALA A 163 -5.49 2.00 7.47
CA ALA A 163 -6.26 1.37 8.53
C ALA A 163 -7.72 1.90 8.63
N GLY A 164 -8.13 2.81 7.73
CA GLY A 164 -9.46 3.40 7.72
C GLY A 164 -9.71 4.41 8.85
N ILE A 165 -8.66 4.95 9.48
CA ILE A 165 -8.73 5.93 10.56
C ILE A 165 -8.35 7.31 9.99
N PRO A 166 -9.33 8.16 9.62
CA PRO A 166 -9.02 9.48 9.07
C PRO A 166 -8.52 10.44 10.17
N MET A 167 -7.31 10.97 10.01
CA MET A 167 -6.68 11.89 10.98
C MET A 167 -7.05 13.38 10.77
N MET A 168 -7.45 13.79 9.56
CA MET A 168 -7.68 15.21 9.25
C MET A 168 -8.93 15.52 8.40
N GLU A 169 -9.61 14.52 7.84
CA GLU A 169 -10.91 14.70 7.18
C GLU A 169 -11.96 13.81 7.86
N SER A 170 -12.16 14.00 9.17
CA SER A 170 -13.23 13.31 9.88
C SER A 170 -14.56 14.00 9.55
N ARG A 171 -15.32 13.43 8.63
CA ARG A 171 -16.71 13.80 8.48
C ARG A 171 -17.51 13.04 9.52
N ASN A 172 -17.88 13.73 10.61
CA ASN A 172 -18.54 13.12 11.77
C ASN A 172 -19.82 12.33 11.45
N TYR A 173 -20.48 12.64 10.33
CA TYR A 173 -21.69 11.96 9.88
C TYR A 173 -21.53 11.21 8.54
N PHE A 174 -20.35 11.29 7.90
CA PHE A 174 -20.07 10.57 6.67
C PHE A 174 -18.97 9.55 6.98
N SER A 175 -19.41 8.31 7.22
CA SER A 175 -18.48 7.18 7.33
C SER A 175 -18.08 6.72 5.93
N SER A 176 -16.99 5.99 5.84
CA SER A 176 -16.64 5.26 4.61
C SER A 176 -17.67 4.18 4.21
N GLY A 177 -18.76 4.03 4.98
CA GLY A 177 -19.86 3.11 4.78
C GLY A 177 -19.50 1.65 5.06
N SER A 178 -20.48 0.85 5.48
CA SER A 178 -20.39 -0.60 5.23
C SER A 178 -20.71 -0.85 3.76
N VAL A 179 -20.35 -2.04 3.25
CA VAL A 179 -20.56 -2.42 1.84
C VAL A 179 -22.03 -2.21 1.40
N GLU A 180 -22.98 -2.40 2.32
CA GLU A 180 -24.41 -2.24 2.06
C GLU A 180 -24.85 -0.76 1.87
N TYR A 181 -24.23 0.18 2.60
CA TYR A 181 -24.62 1.60 2.61
C TYR A 181 -23.65 2.50 1.82
N LYS A 182 -22.75 1.89 1.04
CA LYS A 182 -21.78 2.60 0.21
C LYS A 182 -22.07 2.35 -1.27
N ILE A 183 -22.25 3.43 -2.02
CA ILE A 183 -22.28 3.38 -3.49
C ILE A 183 -20.84 3.55 -3.97
N ASN A 184 -20.38 2.60 -4.78
CA ASN A 184 -19.08 2.67 -5.45
C ASN A 184 -19.31 2.74 -6.96
N SER A 185 -18.90 3.85 -7.58
CA SER A 185 -19.08 4.08 -9.02
C SER A 185 -18.46 2.97 -9.88
N GLY A 186 -17.39 2.32 -9.40
CA GLY A 186 -16.73 1.23 -10.12
C GLY A 186 -17.61 0.01 -10.36
N TYR A 187 -18.67 -0.19 -9.55
CA TYR A 187 -19.64 -1.28 -9.72
C TYR A 187 -20.65 -1.04 -10.84
N TYR A 188 -20.72 0.17 -11.42
CA TYR A 188 -21.70 0.51 -12.46
C TYR A 188 -21.00 0.85 -13.76
N ASP A 189 -21.30 0.08 -14.81
CA ASP A 189 -20.69 0.29 -16.13
C ASP A 189 -21.03 1.68 -16.69
N SER A 190 -22.19 2.26 -16.34
CA SER A 190 -22.60 3.61 -16.74
C SER A 190 -21.81 4.75 -16.10
N GLN A 191 -21.17 4.52 -14.96
CA GLN A 191 -20.44 5.54 -14.19
C GLN A 191 -18.92 5.37 -14.26
N ARG A 192 -18.46 4.24 -14.79
CA ARG A 192 -17.05 3.87 -14.86
C ARG A 192 -16.38 4.50 -16.10
N GLY A 193 -15.20 5.09 -15.90
CA GLY A 193 -14.40 5.62 -17.01
C GLY A 193 -13.89 4.52 -17.95
N GLU A 194 -13.62 4.85 -19.22
CA GLU A 194 -13.20 3.86 -20.23
C GLU A 194 -11.92 3.07 -19.86
N MET A 195 -11.00 3.71 -19.12
CA MET A 195 -9.75 3.11 -18.67
C MET A 195 -9.80 2.58 -17.22
N GLU A 196 -10.93 2.74 -16.52
CA GLU A 196 -11.05 2.26 -15.15
C GLU A 196 -11.27 0.75 -15.13
N GLN A 197 -10.54 0.06 -14.24
CA GLN A 197 -10.66 -1.39 -14.10
C GLN A 197 -11.98 -1.78 -13.45
N ILE A 198 -12.51 -2.92 -13.88
CA ILE A 198 -13.64 -3.55 -13.20
C ILE A 198 -13.13 -4.09 -11.85
N PRO A 199 -13.78 -3.76 -10.72
CA PRO A 199 -13.41 -4.25 -9.39
C PRO A 199 -13.79 -5.74 -9.26
N GLU A 200 -14.39 -6.17 -8.14
CA GLU A 200 -14.79 -7.58 -7.96
C GLU A 200 -15.92 -8.01 -8.90
N ALA A 201 -16.89 -7.12 -9.13
CA ALA A 201 -18.00 -7.32 -10.03
C ALA A 201 -18.57 -5.99 -10.52
N SER A 202 -19.37 -6.01 -11.58
CA SER A 202 -20.12 -4.85 -12.05
C SER A 202 -21.50 -5.22 -12.58
N ILE A 203 -22.37 -4.22 -12.60
CA ILE A 203 -23.68 -4.24 -13.24
C ILE A 203 -23.81 -3.08 -14.22
N GLN A 204 -24.83 -3.11 -15.08
CA GLN A 204 -24.92 -2.14 -16.17
C GLN A 204 -25.10 -0.68 -15.69
N SER A 205 -25.79 -0.45 -14.56
CA SER A 205 -26.13 0.88 -14.07
C SER A 205 -26.62 0.82 -12.62
N ASP A 206 -26.61 1.94 -11.91
CA ASP A 206 -27.20 2.10 -10.58
C ASP A 206 -28.73 2.14 -10.63
N VAL A 207 -29.31 2.54 -11.76
CA VAL A 207 -30.75 2.46 -12.06
C VAL A 207 -31.00 1.45 -13.18
N ILE A 208 -31.84 0.46 -12.91
CA ILE A 208 -32.18 -0.65 -13.81
C ILE A 208 -33.67 -0.57 -14.20
N GLN A 209 -33.93 -0.54 -15.50
CA GLN A 209 -35.27 -0.64 -16.11
C GLN A 209 -35.42 -1.91 -16.96
N ASP A 210 -34.29 -2.52 -17.33
CA ASP A 210 -34.26 -3.71 -18.17
C ASP A 210 -34.91 -4.93 -17.50
N PRO A 211 -35.45 -5.88 -18.29
CA PRO A 211 -35.92 -7.17 -17.78
C PRO A 211 -34.78 -8.05 -17.22
N PHE A 212 -33.53 -7.70 -17.51
CA PHE A 212 -32.36 -8.43 -17.07
C PHE A 212 -31.31 -7.53 -16.43
N LEU A 213 -30.84 -7.93 -15.26
CA LEU A 213 -29.66 -7.40 -14.61
C LEU A 213 -28.42 -8.12 -15.18
N LYS A 214 -27.55 -7.35 -15.85
CA LYS A 214 -26.30 -7.86 -16.43
C LYS A 214 -25.27 -7.88 -15.32
N LEU A 215 -24.92 -9.05 -14.82
CA LEU A 215 -23.89 -9.21 -13.81
C LEU A 215 -22.60 -9.67 -14.49
N PHE A 216 -21.52 -8.93 -14.28
CA PHE A 216 -20.16 -9.37 -14.59
C PHE A 216 -19.37 -9.58 -13.30
N ILE A 217 -18.72 -10.73 -13.14
CA ILE A 217 -17.82 -11.02 -12.02
C ILE A 217 -16.41 -11.10 -12.58
N ASN A 218 -15.51 -10.27 -12.06
CA ASN A 218 -14.12 -10.22 -12.49
C ASN A 218 -13.36 -11.46 -12.01
N TYR A 219 -12.67 -12.13 -12.93
CA TYR A 219 -11.81 -13.26 -12.60
C TYR A 219 -10.44 -12.74 -12.17
N SER A 220 -10.33 -12.43 -10.87
CA SER A 220 -9.05 -12.06 -10.28
C SER A 220 -8.17 -13.30 -10.07
N LYS A 221 -6.85 -13.14 -10.28
CA LYS A 221 -5.87 -14.21 -10.09
C LYS A 221 -5.88 -14.79 -8.67
N TYR A 222 -6.32 -14.01 -7.67
CA TYR A 222 -6.46 -14.51 -6.29
C TYR A 222 -7.47 -15.67 -6.17
N LEU A 223 -8.44 -15.77 -7.08
CA LEU A 223 -9.41 -16.86 -7.10
C LEU A 223 -8.78 -18.20 -7.51
N ASP A 224 -7.64 -18.21 -8.22
CA ASP A 224 -6.97 -19.44 -8.66
C ASP A 224 -6.64 -20.36 -7.48
N GLU A 225 -6.20 -19.78 -6.35
CA GLU A 225 -5.83 -20.55 -5.15
C GLU A 225 -7.04 -21.30 -4.60
N ASP A 226 -8.16 -20.62 -4.43
CA ASP A 226 -9.39 -21.22 -3.88
C ASP A 226 -10.05 -22.18 -4.86
N LEU A 227 -10.16 -21.79 -6.13
CA LEU A 227 -10.73 -22.63 -7.17
C LEU A 227 -9.90 -23.91 -7.37
N SER A 228 -8.58 -23.87 -7.24
CA SER A 228 -7.74 -25.07 -7.35
C SER A 228 -8.01 -26.12 -6.27
N LYS A 229 -8.53 -25.70 -5.11
CA LYS A 229 -8.90 -26.60 -4.00
C LYS A 229 -10.22 -27.34 -4.26
N ILE A 230 -11.11 -26.77 -5.07
CA ILE A 230 -12.49 -27.28 -5.28
C ILE A 230 -12.65 -27.85 -6.70
N CYS A 231 -12.18 -27.13 -7.71
CA CYS A 231 -12.34 -27.48 -9.11
C CYS A 231 -11.41 -28.64 -9.49
N LYS A 232 -12.00 -29.71 -10.02
CA LYS A 232 -11.25 -30.83 -10.58
C LYS A 232 -11.12 -30.65 -12.09
N GLU A 233 -9.90 -30.71 -12.61
CA GLU A 233 -9.70 -30.72 -14.06
C GLU A 233 -10.25 -32.05 -14.64
N PRO A 234 -11.11 -31.99 -15.67
CA PRO A 234 -11.69 -33.18 -16.27
C PRO A 234 -10.62 -34.01 -16.99
N ILE A 235 -10.66 -35.32 -16.75
CA ILE A 235 -9.80 -36.30 -17.45
C ILE A 235 -10.51 -36.68 -18.75
N PHE A 236 -9.85 -36.48 -19.88
CA PHE A 236 -10.38 -36.80 -21.20
C PHE A 236 -9.68 -38.02 -21.79
N ALA A 237 -10.43 -38.84 -22.55
CA ALA A 237 -9.84 -39.92 -23.33
C ALA A 237 -8.87 -39.38 -24.40
N ASP A 238 -7.80 -40.12 -24.67
CA ASP A 238 -6.79 -39.75 -25.68
C ASP A 238 -7.37 -39.70 -27.11
N SER A 239 -8.45 -40.44 -27.36
CA SER A 239 -9.15 -40.48 -28.64
C SER A 239 -9.89 -39.18 -29.00
N LEU A 240 -10.19 -38.32 -28.03
CA LEU A 240 -10.90 -37.07 -28.28
C LEU A 240 -9.99 -36.01 -28.91
N ARG A 241 -10.46 -35.36 -29.97
CA ARG A 241 -9.75 -34.23 -30.58
C ARG A 241 -9.80 -33.00 -29.66
N ASN A 242 -8.79 -32.13 -29.73
CA ASN A 242 -8.73 -30.90 -28.93
C ASN A 242 -9.96 -29.99 -29.12
N SER A 243 -10.54 -29.96 -30.33
CA SER A 243 -11.77 -29.21 -30.61
C SER A 243 -12.98 -29.71 -29.82
N GLN A 244 -13.01 -31.00 -29.47
CA GLN A 244 -14.07 -31.62 -28.66
C GLN A 244 -13.77 -31.51 -27.16
N LYS A 245 -12.49 -31.54 -26.77
CA LYS A 245 -12.05 -31.37 -25.37
C LYS A 245 -12.32 -29.97 -24.84
N ARG A 246 -12.15 -28.93 -25.67
CA ARG A 246 -12.28 -27.53 -25.26
C ARG A 246 -13.68 -27.18 -24.71
N PRO A 247 -14.80 -27.43 -25.40
CA PRO A 247 -16.14 -27.16 -24.87
C PRO A 247 -16.44 -27.91 -23.56
N LEU A 248 -15.97 -29.16 -23.43
CA LEU A 248 -16.15 -29.95 -22.22
C LEU A 248 -15.36 -29.39 -21.04
N ARG A 249 -14.13 -28.92 -21.28
CA ARG A 249 -13.31 -28.25 -20.27
C ARG A 249 -13.91 -26.91 -19.84
N ASP A 250 -14.36 -26.11 -20.81
CA ASP A 250 -14.99 -24.82 -20.55
C ASP A 250 -16.28 -24.99 -19.74
N LYS A 251 -17.10 -25.99 -20.09
CA LYS A 251 -18.28 -26.37 -19.30
C LYS A 251 -17.91 -26.76 -17.86
N ALA A 252 -16.96 -27.67 -17.67
CA ALA A 252 -16.55 -28.10 -16.33
C ALA A 252 -16.05 -26.93 -15.47
N ARG A 253 -15.38 -25.95 -16.07
CA ARG A 253 -14.90 -24.74 -15.37
C ARG A 253 -16.05 -23.80 -15.00
N ILE A 254 -17.00 -23.57 -15.91
CA ILE A 254 -18.21 -22.80 -15.61
C ILE A 254 -19.05 -23.48 -14.53
N ASP A 255 -19.23 -24.79 -14.60
CA ASP A 255 -19.96 -25.57 -13.58
C ASP A 255 -19.29 -25.39 -12.22
N CYS A 256 -17.96 -25.47 -12.14
CA CYS A 256 -17.24 -25.22 -10.89
C CYS A 256 -17.40 -23.78 -10.37
N MET A 257 -17.31 -22.77 -11.24
CA MET A 257 -17.52 -21.38 -10.83
C MET A 257 -18.96 -21.15 -10.34
N THR A 258 -19.94 -21.83 -10.93
CA THR A 258 -21.34 -21.79 -10.50
C THR A 258 -21.52 -22.37 -9.10
N GLU A 259 -20.74 -23.39 -8.73
CA GLU A 259 -20.72 -23.92 -7.36
C GLU A 259 -19.96 -23.03 -6.36
N TYR A 260 -18.97 -22.28 -6.85
CA TYR A 260 -18.11 -21.43 -6.03
C TYR A 260 -18.77 -20.10 -5.65
N PHE A 261 -19.57 -19.52 -6.55
CA PHE A 261 -20.29 -18.27 -6.31
C PHE A 261 -21.74 -18.51 -5.92
N GLN A 262 -22.20 -17.81 -4.88
CA GLN A 262 -23.61 -17.72 -4.53
C GLN A 262 -24.08 -16.29 -4.77
N ILE A 263 -25.10 -16.15 -5.62
CA ILE A 263 -25.73 -14.86 -5.91
C ILE A 263 -27.04 -14.76 -5.14
N THR A 264 -27.20 -13.70 -4.35
CA THR A 264 -28.45 -13.40 -3.66
C THR A 264 -28.94 -12.01 -4.03
N LEU A 265 -30.22 -11.89 -4.35
CA LEU A 265 -30.90 -10.63 -4.59
C LEU A 265 -31.73 -10.29 -3.36
N ASN A 266 -31.33 -9.23 -2.65
CA ASN A 266 -31.82 -8.93 -1.31
C ASN A 266 -31.61 -10.17 -0.41
N ASP A 267 -32.69 -10.73 0.14
CA ASP A 267 -32.68 -11.92 1.00
C ASP A 267 -32.92 -13.24 0.24
N SER A 268 -33.10 -13.19 -1.08
CA SER A 268 -33.44 -14.36 -1.90
C SER A 268 -32.26 -14.86 -2.71
N THR A 269 -31.87 -16.12 -2.50
CA THR A 269 -30.84 -16.78 -3.30
C THR A 269 -31.35 -17.11 -4.70
N ILE A 270 -30.57 -16.74 -5.72
CA ILE A 270 -30.84 -17.12 -7.11
C ILE A 270 -30.23 -18.50 -7.34
N SER A 271 -31.09 -19.50 -7.52
CA SER A 271 -30.69 -20.91 -7.61
C SER A 271 -30.19 -21.35 -8.99
N SER A 272 -30.52 -20.61 -10.05
CA SER A 272 -30.12 -20.91 -11.43
C SER A 272 -29.47 -19.69 -12.05
N THR A 273 -28.14 -19.67 -12.04
CA THR A 273 -27.34 -18.64 -12.68
C THR A 273 -26.53 -19.29 -13.79
N GLU A 274 -26.81 -18.90 -15.03
CA GLU A 274 -26.01 -19.31 -16.17
C GLU A 274 -24.86 -18.32 -16.34
N PHE A 275 -23.64 -18.84 -16.28
CA PHE A 275 -22.43 -18.05 -16.47
C PHE A 275 -21.80 -18.31 -17.83
N PHE A 276 -21.24 -17.26 -18.41
CA PHE A 276 -20.49 -17.30 -19.66
C PHE A 276 -19.14 -16.63 -19.46
N PHE A 277 -18.07 -17.19 -20.03
CA PHE A 277 -16.79 -16.48 -20.05
C PHE A 277 -16.90 -15.24 -20.92
N GLU A 278 -16.45 -14.11 -20.39
CA GLU A 278 -16.40 -12.84 -21.12
C GLU A 278 -15.03 -12.19 -20.92
N GLU A 279 -14.46 -11.70 -22.01
CA GLU A 279 -13.25 -10.90 -22.00
C GLU A 279 -13.60 -9.50 -22.51
N THR A 280 -13.43 -8.52 -21.63
CA THR A 280 -13.56 -7.10 -21.94
C THR A 280 -12.17 -6.48 -22.12
N ALA A 281 -12.10 -5.24 -22.60
CA ALA A 281 -10.82 -4.53 -22.69
C ALA A 281 -10.17 -4.31 -21.31
N GLN A 282 -10.99 -4.26 -20.25
CA GLN A 282 -10.56 -3.93 -18.89
C GLN A 282 -10.33 -5.17 -18.01
N ALA A 283 -11.03 -6.28 -18.25
CA ALA A 283 -11.00 -7.46 -17.39
C ALA A 283 -11.44 -8.76 -18.10
N LYS A 284 -10.99 -9.90 -17.56
CA LYS A 284 -11.48 -11.24 -17.90
C LYS A 284 -12.38 -11.72 -16.77
N GLY A 285 -13.49 -12.34 -17.08
CA GLY A 285 -14.46 -12.70 -16.06
C GLY A 285 -15.53 -13.67 -16.54
N ILE A 286 -16.58 -13.75 -15.73
CA ILE A 286 -17.81 -14.45 -16.07
C ILE A 286 -18.99 -13.48 -16.05
N LYS A 287 -19.88 -13.63 -17.01
CA LYS A 287 -21.10 -12.84 -17.15
C LYS A 287 -22.33 -13.70 -16.91
N SER A 288 -23.34 -13.13 -16.27
CA SER A 288 -24.67 -13.72 -16.12
C SER A 288 -25.75 -12.67 -16.38
N TYR A 289 -26.92 -13.14 -16.82
CA TYR A 289 -28.11 -12.32 -17.00
C TYR A 289 -29.17 -12.78 -16.01
N LEU A 290 -29.44 -11.96 -15.00
CA LEU A 290 -30.35 -12.27 -13.92
C LEU A 290 -31.70 -11.61 -14.20
N SER A 291 -32.80 -12.37 -14.13
CA SER A 291 -34.14 -11.80 -14.30
C SER A 291 -34.45 -10.76 -13.21
N THR A 292 -35.02 -9.61 -13.61
CA THR A 292 -35.46 -8.57 -12.68
C THR A 292 -36.87 -8.77 -12.13
N GLU A 293 -37.54 -9.89 -12.46
CA GLU A 293 -38.91 -10.20 -12.00
C GLU A 293 -39.06 -10.20 -10.46
N LYS A 294 -38.01 -10.56 -9.73
CA LYS A 294 -37.98 -10.60 -8.26
C LYS A 294 -37.45 -9.30 -7.64
N CYS A 295 -37.09 -8.30 -8.44
CA CYS A 295 -36.66 -7.00 -7.93
C CYS A 295 -37.86 -6.25 -7.35
N LYS A 296 -37.66 -5.61 -6.19
CA LYS A 296 -38.62 -4.68 -5.61
C LYS A 296 -38.50 -3.34 -6.33
N ILE A 297 -39.61 -2.62 -6.54
CA ILE A 297 -39.52 -1.24 -7.03
C ILE A 297 -38.74 -0.41 -5.99
N GLY A 298 -37.78 0.39 -6.45
CA GLY A 298 -36.85 1.12 -5.60
C GLY A 298 -35.56 0.34 -5.31
N ARG A 299 -35.03 0.48 -4.08
CA ARG A 299 -33.70 -0.06 -3.73
C ARG A 299 -33.71 -1.58 -3.62
N ASN A 300 -32.73 -2.20 -4.28
CA ASN A 300 -32.36 -3.60 -4.15
C ASN A 300 -30.84 -3.68 -3.89
N THR A 301 -30.40 -4.82 -3.36
CA THR A 301 -28.97 -5.10 -3.19
C THR A 301 -28.66 -6.47 -3.78
N LEU A 302 -27.70 -6.52 -4.68
CA LEU A 302 -27.14 -7.78 -5.19
C LEU A 302 -25.95 -8.16 -4.32
N PHE A 303 -26.00 -9.30 -3.65
CA PHE A 303 -24.86 -9.85 -2.94
C PHE A 303 -24.26 -11.00 -3.72
N ILE A 304 -22.94 -11.00 -3.81
CA ILE A 304 -22.15 -12.09 -4.35
C ILE A 304 -21.34 -12.63 -3.17
N LYS A 305 -21.43 -13.94 -2.97
CA LYS A 305 -20.72 -14.66 -1.91
C LYS A 305 -19.85 -15.73 -2.53
N THR A 306 -18.73 -16.01 -1.87
CA THR A 306 -17.82 -17.09 -2.28
C THR A 306 -17.82 -18.19 -1.25
N LEU A 307 -17.58 -19.41 -1.72
CA LEU A 307 -17.43 -20.57 -0.84
C LEU A 307 -16.09 -20.49 -0.09
N GLN A 308 -16.13 -20.52 1.24
CA GLN A 308 -14.91 -20.54 2.06
C GLN A 308 -14.26 -21.92 2.00
N THR A 309 -13.14 -22.03 1.28
CA THR A 309 -12.45 -23.31 1.07
C THR A 309 -11.93 -23.93 2.36
N ASP A 310 -11.53 -23.11 3.33
CA ASP A 310 -10.91 -23.56 4.58
C ASP A 310 -11.92 -24.19 5.55
N SER A 311 -13.22 -23.97 5.31
CA SER A 311 -14.30 -24.55 6.11
C SER A 311 -14.81 -25.89 5.56
N LEU A 312 -14.27 -26.36 4.43
CA LEU A 312 -14.69 -27.62 3.84
C LEU A 312 -14.43 -28.80 4.79
N PRO A 313 -15.37 -29.76 4.91
CA PRO A 313 -16.52 -29.99 4.02
C PRO A 313 -17.78 -29.16 4.34
N LYS A 314 -17.79 -28.33 5.40
CA LYS A 314 -18.95 -27.49 5.72
C LYS A 314 -18.99 -26.31 4.74
N LYS A 315 -20.06 -26.22 3.95
CA LYS A 315 -20.28 -25.09 3.02
C LYS A 315 -20.59 -23.82 3.82
N VAL A 316 -19.58 -23.00 4.04
CA VAL A 316 -19.69 -21.67 4.65
C VAL A 316 -19.48 -20.63 3.56
N TRP A 317 -20.37 -19.63 3.50
CA TRP A 317 -20.33 -18.58 2.49
C TRP A 317 -19.74 -17.30 3.10
N GLY A 318 -18.72 -16.73 2.45
CA GLY A 318 -18.15 -15.43 2.78
C GLY A 318 -18.70 -14.35 1.87
N ASP A 319 -18.89 -13.15 2.39
CA ASP A 319 -19.30 -12.00 1.58
C ASP A 319 -18.15 -11.59 0.66
N TYR A 320 -18.43 -11.51 -0.65
CA TYR A 320 -17.44 -11.09 -1.65
C TYR A 320 -17.68 -9.65 -2.08
N VAL A 321 -18.89 -9.31 -2.51
CA VAL A 321 -19.28 -7.94 -2.85
C VAL A 321 -20.79 -7.74 -2.68
N ALA A 322 -21.20 -6.51 -2.33
CA ALA A 322 -22.60 -6.09 -2.34
C ALA A 322 -22.76 -4.85 -3.23
N ILE A 323 -23.69 -4.91 -4.17
CA ILE A 323 -23.95 -3.84 -5.15
C ILE A 323 -25.39 -3.36 -4.95
N PRO A 324 -25.60 -2.19 -4.31
CA PRO A 324 -26.92 -1.58 -4.24
C PRO A 324 -27.32 -1.03 -5.62
N PHE A 325 -28.59 -1.16 -6.00
CA PHE A 325 -29.13 -0.59 -7.24
C PHE A 325 -30.62 -0.30 -7.10
N TRP A 326 -31.18 0.51 -8.00
CA TRP A 326 -32.58 0.91 -8.00
C TRP A 326 -33.30 0.32 -9.20
N PHE A 327 -34.37 -0.42 -8.94
CA PHE A 327 -35.21 -0.96 -9.99
C PHE A 327 -36.44 -0.09 -10.18
N SER A 328 -36.68 0.33 -11.43
CA SER A 328 -37.89 1.02 -11.84
C SER A 328 -38.57 0.18 -12.90
N LYS A 329 -39.86 -0.14 -12.69
CA LYS A 329 -40.70 -0.76 -13.70
C LYS A 329 -41.45 0.36 -14.40
N ASP A 330 -41.21 0.53 -15.69
CA ASP A 330 -41.97 1.48 -16.53
C ASP A 330 -43.46 1.15 -16.56
#